data_AF-A0A2K9MHG9-F1
#
_entry.id   AF-A0A2K9MHG9-F1
#
_cell.length_a   1.000
_cell.length_b   1.000
_cell.length_c   1.000
_cell.angle_alpha   90.00
_cell.angle_beta   90.00
_cell.angle_gamma   90.00
#
_symmetry.space_group_name_H-M   'P 1'
#
loop_
_entity.id
_entity.type
_entity.pdbx_description
1 polymer ?
#
loop_
_entity_poly.entity_id
_entity_poly.type
_entity_poly.pdbx_seq_one_letter_code
_entity_poly.pdbx_strand_id
1 'polypeptide(L)'
;MSAPSWPTARLSRDALAIQFGAAQADLIGWSLNTGDPLADPVARRIAEGDRELAAGLERGLRDGLAALERPDPDLAPLLEDLEQAAAGVDDGLLADGAEGFWTMAPAVHVISLSVGSLIRVYESPSIAAVLSGTGRLVDRADARLRETAKWLGEAMLPGALRIGAPGYLATVGVRMLHAKVRHYAAKGGYDAAPYGVPIN
;
A
#
# COMPACT_ATOMS: atom_id res chain seq x y z
N MET A 1 -7.49 -13.58 22.42
CA MET A 1 -7.99 -12.89 21.21
C MET A 1 -8.83 -13.89 20.45
N SER A 2 -10.08 -13.58 20.13
CA SER A 2 -10.94 -14.47 19.33
C SER A 2 -10.36 -14.65 17.93
N ALA A 3 -10.51 -15.83 17.34
CA ALA A 3 -10.08 -16.06 15.96
C ALA A 3 -10.79 -15.04 15.03
N PRO A 4 -10.08 -14.39 14.12
CA PRO A 4 -10.71 -13.47 13.19
C PRO A 4 -11.77 -14.20 12.35
N SER A 5 -12.95 -13.61 12.21
CA SER A 5 -14.05 -14.21 11.45
C SER A 5 -13.74 -14.19 9.96
N TRP A 6 -13.90 -15.32 9.28
CA TRP A 6 -13.71 -15.41 7.83
C TRP A 6 -14.73 -14.50 7.09
N PRO A 7 -14.32 -13.66 6.11
CA PRO A 7 -15.24 -12.77 5.44
C PRO A 7 -16.31 -13.49 4.62
N THR A 8 -17.55 -13.00 4.65
CA THR A 8 -18.73 -13.71 4.10
C THR A 8 -18.86 -13.62 2.59
N ALA A 9 -18.23 -12.62 1.95
CA ALA A 9 -18.25 -12.40 0.50
C ALA A 9 -16.92 -12.76 -0.17
N ARG A 10 -16.15 -13.69 0.43
CA ARG A 10 -14.93 -14.30 -0.12
C ARG A 10 -15.15 -15.79 -0.33
N LEU A 11 -14.28 -16.43 -1.11
CA LEU A 11 -14.21 -17.89 -1.15
C LEU A 11 -14.01 -18.43 0.27
N SER A 12 -14.68 -19.53 0.61
CA SER A 12 -14.51 -20.14 1.93
C SER A 12 -13.09 -20.67 2.11
N ARG A 13 -12.64 -20.76 3.36
CA ARG A 13 -11.34 -21.37 3.69
C ARG A 13 -11.22 -22.78 3.09
N ASP A 14 -12.28 -23.59 3.18
CA ASP A 14 -12.27 -24.96 2.66
C ASP A 14 -12.15 -24.99 1.13
N ALA A 15 -12.84 -24.09 0.42
CA ALA A 15 -12.71 -23.99 -1.04
C ALA A 15 -11.28 -23.59 -1.45
N LEU A 16 -10.67 -22.64 -0.74
CA LEU A 16 -9.27 -22.26 -0.96
C LEU A 16 -8.31 -23.40 -0.62
N ALA A 17 -8.57 -24.15 0.45
CA ALA A 17 -7.73 -25.27 0.85
C ALA A 17 -7.79 -26.41 -0.18
N ILE A 18 -8.95 -26.66 -0.77
CA ILE A 18 -9.12 -27.63 -1.87
C ILE A 18 -8.34 -27.17 -3.11
N GLN A 19 -8.40 -25.88 -3.45
CA GLN A 19 -7.80 -25.38 -4.69
C GLN A 19 -6.29 -25.12 -4.59
N PHE A 20 -5.82 -24.60 -3.45
CA PHE A 20 -4.46 -24.08 -3.27
C PHE A 20 -3.71 -24.69 -2.09
N GLY A 21 -4.35 -25.57 -1.31
CA GLY A 21 -3.77 -26.18 -0.11
C GLY A 21 -4.03 -25.39 1.16
N ALA A 22 -3.96 -26.09 2.30
CA ALA A 22 -4.28 -25.51 3.62
C ALA A 22 -3.39 -24.32 4.00
N ALA A 23 -2.09 -24.40 3.73
CA ALA A 23 -1.15 -23.32 4.04
C ALA A 23 -1.50 -22.01 3.31
N GLN A 24 -1.88 -22.10 2.03
CA GLN A 24 -2.28 -20.92 1.26
C GLN A 24 -3.64 -20.36 1.75
N ALA A 25 -4.57 -21.24 2.10
CA ALA A 25 -5.85 -20.83 2.68
C ALA A 25 -5.67 -20.10 4.03
N ASP A 26 -4.74 -20.57 4.86
CA ASP A 26 -4.39 -19.91 6.13
C ASP A 26 -3.70 -18.56 5.91
N LEU A 27 -2.80 -18.47 4.94
CA LEU A 27 -2.16 -17.20 4.56
C LEU A 27 -3.20 -16.18 4.07
N ILE A 28 -4.16 -16.60 3.23
CA ILE A 28 -5.25 -15.74 2.77
C ILE A 28 -6.15 -15.34 3.95
N GLY A 29 -6.45 -16.27 4.84
CA GLY A 29 -7.24 -15.96 6.05
C GLY A 29 -6.57 -14.91 6.93
N TRP A 30 -5.25 -15.04 7.12
CA TRP A 30 -4.45 -14.06 7.83
C TRP A 30 -4.42 -12.72 7.08
N SER A 31 -4.16 -12.71 5.77
CA SER A 31 -4.07 -11.48 4.99
C SER A 31 -5.39 -10.74 5.02
N LEU A 32 -6.53 -11.43 4.81
CA LEU A 32 -7.87 -10.83 4.85
C LEU A 32 -8.20 -10.08 6.15
N ASN A 33 -7.51 -10.39 7.23
CA ASN A 33 -7.72 -9.82 8.56
C ASN A 33 -6.57 -8.95 9.06
N THR A 34 -5.58 -8.65 8.20
CA THR A 34 -4.39 -7.89 8.57
C THR A 34 -4.33 -6.59 7.76
N GLY A 35 -4.09 -5.47 8.45
CA GLY A 35 -3.78 -4.18 7.83
C GLY A 35 -2.27 -4.02 7.65
N ASP A 36 -1.74 -2.86 8.03
CA ASP A 36 -0.28 -2.64 8.06
C ASP A 36 0.16 -2.33 9.50
N PRO A 37 0.59 -3.32 10.28
CA PRO A 37 0.85 -3.13 11.71
C PRO A 37 1.92 -2.06 12.01
N LEU A 38 2.80 -1.74 11.05
CA LEU A 38 3.83 -0.71 11.20
C LEU A 38 3.34 0.67 10.75
N ALA A 39 2.62 0.75 9.62
CA ALA A 39 2.15 2.04 9.10
C ALA A 39 0.90 2.55 9.84
N ASP A 40 0.07 1.68 10.40
CA ASP A 40 -1.26 2.02 10.93
C ASP A 40 -1.20 2.90 12.18
N PRO A 41 -0.35 2.61 13.18
CA PRO A 41 -0.20 3.48 14.35
C PRO A 41 0.28 4.89 13.96
N VAL A 42 1.26 4.97 13.05
CA VAL A 42 1.83 6.22 12.54
C VAL A 42 0.78 7.03 11.77
N ALA A 43 0.09 6.38 10.83
CA ALA A 43 -0.94 7.02 10.01
C ALA A 43 -2.10 7.53 10.85
N ARG A 44 -2.55 6.77 11.85
CA ARG A 44 -3.61 7.18 12.79
C ARG A 44 -3.22 8.45 13.54
N ARG A 45 -2.04 8.47 14.17
CA ARG A 45 -1.57 9.63 14.96
C ARG A 45 -1.42 10.88 14.08
N ILE A 46 -0.85 10.75 12.88
CA ILE A 46 -0.74 11.86 11.93
C ILE A 46 -2.14 12.33 11.49
N ALA A 47 -3.08 11.41 11.22
CA ALA A 47 -4.46 11.73 10.87
C ALA A 47 -5.22 12.44 12.01
N GLU A 48 -4.83 12.18 13.26
CA GLU A 48 -5.35 12.81 14.48
C GLU A 48 -4.65 14.15 14.83
N GLY A 49 -3.62 14.54 14.07
CA GLY A 49 -3.01 15.86 14.14
C GLY A 49 -1.59 15.92 14.74
N ASP A 50 -0.93 14.78 14.93
CA ASP A 50 0.45 14.71 15.40
C ASP A 50 1.45 15.23 14.35
N ARG A 51 1.77 16.53 14.43
CA ARG A 51 2.66 17.22 13.47
C ARG A 51 4.14 16.89 13.70
N GLU A 52 4.52 16.58 14.93
CA GLU A 52 5.89 16.22 15.27
C GLU A 52 6.22 14.85 14.65
N LEU A 53 5.31 13.88 14.79
CA LEU A 53 5.45 12.58 14.14
C LEU A 53 5.48 12.68 12.61
N ALA A 54 4.65 13.56 12.02
CA ALA A 54 4.66 13.79 10.58
C ALA A 54 6.01 14.36 10.09
N ALA A 55 6.58 15.32 10.82
CA ALA A 55 7.89 15.89 10.51
C ALA A 55 9.03 14.87 10.73
N GLY A 56 8.91 14.02 11.77
CA GLY A 56 9.81 12.91 12.02
C GLY A 56 9.79 11.88 10.89
N LEU A 57 8.61 11.52 10.41
CA LEU A 57 8.44 10.63 9.26
C LEU A 57 9.08 11.21 8.00
N GLU A 58 8.79 12.48 7.66
CA GLU A 58 9.38 13.12 6.48
C GLU A 58 10.91 13.11 6.53
N ARG A 59 11.49 13.48 7.68
CA ARG A 59 12.93 13.53 7.88
C ARG A 59 13.55 12.13 7.85
N GLY A 60 12.94 11.15 8.53
CA GLY A 60 13.39 9.77 8.54
C GLY A 60 13.32 9.11 7.16
N LEU A 61 12.33 9.43 6.33
CA LEU A 61 12.26 8.92 4.96
C LEU A 61 13.30 9.55 4.04
N ARG A 62 13.62 10.83 4.24
CA ARG A 62 14.60 11.53 3.41
C ARG A 62 16.04 11.18 3.78
N ASP A 63 16.34 11.15 5.07
CA ASP A 63 17.70 11.14 5.60
C ASP A 63 18.02 9.84 6.39
N GLY A 64 17.04 8.95 6.55
CA GLY A 64 17.14 7.72 7.32
C GLY A 64 16.80 7.88 8.81
N LEU A 65 16.51 6.76 9.47
CA LEU A 65 16.23 6.64 10.90
C LEU A 65 17.37 7.17 11.75
N ALA A 66 18.62 6.92 11.34
CA ALA A 66 19.81 7.39 12.04
C ALA A 66 19.92 8.92 12.11
N ALA A 67 19.19 9.66 11.26
CA ALA A 67 19.11 11.11 11.31
C ALA A 67 18.18 11.64 12.43
N LEU A 68 17.41 10.76 13.08
CA LEU A 68 16.50 11.11 14.17
C LEU A 68 17.20 10.94 15.53
N GLU A 69 17.38 12.02 16.29
CA GLU A 69 18.03 11.97 17.61
C GLU A 69 17.24 11.13 18.64
N ARG A 70 15.90 11.19 18.57
CA ARG A 70 14.97 10.48 19.45
C ARG A 70 13.76 10.03 18.63
N PRO A 71 13.87 8.93 17.86
CA PRO A 71 12.78 8.48 17.01
C PRO A 71 11.60 8.02 17.87
N ASP A 72 10.38 8.37 17.44
CA ASP A 72 9.15 7.96 18.11
C ASP A 72 9.01 6.42 18.05
N PRO A 73 8.55 5.75 19.14
CA PRO A 73 8.47 4.29 19.21
C PRO A 73 7.50 3.67 18.20
N ASP A 74 6.50 4.40 17.70
CA ASP A 74 5.64 3.93 16.61
C ASP A 74 6.30 4.12 15.24
N LEU A 75 7.19 5.12 15.10
CA LEU A 75 7.86 5.46 13.84
C LEU A 75 9.13 4.64 13.58
N ALA A 76 9.93 4.37 14.61
CA ALA A 76 11.19 3.67 14.46
C ALA A 76 11.03 2.30 13.77
N PRO A 77 10.08 1.42 14.19
CA PRO A 77 9.91 0.11 13.56
C PRO A 77 9.49 0.20 12.09
N LEU A 78 8.70 1.21 11.71
CA LEU A 78 8.33 1.46 10.32
C LEU A 78 9.56 1.86 9.48
N LEU A 79 10.41 2.75 9.99
CA LEU A 79 11.61 3.17 9.28
C LEU A 79 12.64 2.04 9.18
N GLU A 80 12.84 1.26 10.25
CA GLU A 80 13.74 0.09 10.22
C GLU A 80 13.33 -0.92 9.15
N ASP A 81 12.03 -1.27 9.07
CA ASP A 81 11.48 -2.16 8.05
C ASP A 81 11.71 -1.63 6.63
N LEU A 82 11.46 -0.34 6.42
CA LEU A 82 11.65 0.31 5.12
C LEU A 82 13.13 0.35 4.69
N GLU A 83 14.03 0.64 5.61
CA GLU A 83 15.48 0.66 5.35
C GLU A 83 16.02 -0.74 5.08
N GLN A 84 15.58 -1.73 5.85
CA GLN A 84 15.95 -3.13 5.64
C GLN A 84 15.47 -3.60 4.26
N ALA A 85 14.24 -3.26 3.88
CA ALA A 85 13.71 -3.57 2.55
C ALA A 85 14.56 -2.90 1.46
N ALA A 86 14.85 -1.60 1.58
CA ALA A 86 15.65 -0.85 0.59
C ALA A 86 17.11 -1.34 0.50
N ALA A 87 17.69 -1.85 1.59
CA ALA A 87 19.02 -2.42 1.63
C ALA A 87 19.09 -3.81 0.98
N GLY A 88 18.02 -4.62 1.11
CA GLY A 88 17.94 -5.97 0.56
C GLY A 88 17.69 -6.05 -0.95
N VAL A 89 17.55 -4.91 -1.62
CA VAL A 89 17.25 -4.82 -3.06
C VAL A 89 18.50 -4.99 -3.91
N ASP A 90 18.41 -5.86 -4.93
CA ASP A 90 19.37 -6.00 -6.01
C ASP A 90 19.11 -4.93 -7.10
N ASP A 91 20.02 -3.96 -7.20
CA ASP A 91 19.92 -2.87 -8.18
C ASP A 91 20.05 -3.34 -9.63
N GLY A 92 20.82 -4.41 -9.88
CA GLY A 92 20.95 -4.98 -11.22
C GLY A 92 19.63 -5.59 -11.67
N LEU A 93 19.01 -6.38 -10.79
CA LEU A 93 17.69 -6.96 -11.05
C LEU A 93 16.62 -5.88 -11.30
N LEU A 94 16.63 -4.79 -10.53
CA LEU A 94 15.68 -3.69 -10.73
C LEU A 94 15.93 -2.93 -12.04
N ALA A 95 17.20 -2.65 -12.37
CA ALA A 95 17.55 -1.97 -13.62
C ALA A 95 17.13 -2.79 -14.84
N ASP A 96 17.44 -4.09 -14.84
CA ASP A 96 17.07 -5.02 -15.92
C ASP A 96 15.54 -5.17 -16.02
N GLY A 97 14.86 -5.35 -14.88
CA GLY A 97 13.40 -5.49 -14.85
C GLY A 97 12.64 -4.23 -15.27
N ALA A 98 13.23 -3.05 -15.08
CA ALA A 98 12.63 -1.78 -15.44
C ALA A 98 12.89 -1.37 -16.90
N GLU A 99 13.82 -2.01 -17.62
CA GLU A 99 14.17 -1.63 -19.00
C GLU A 99 12.93 -1.60 -19.91
N GLY A 100 12.08 -2.62 -19.81
CA GLY A 100 10.83 -2.70 -20.58
C GLY A 100 9.89 -1.52 -20.32
N PHE A 101 9.91 -0.95 -19.11
CA PHE A 101 9.09 0.21 -18.77
C PHE A 101 9.56 1.47 -19.50
N TRP A 102 10.87 1.69 -19.63
CA TRP A 102 11.44 2.91 -20.23
C TRP A 102 11.60 2.84 -21.75
N THR A 103 11.60 1.64 -22.31
CA THR A 103 11.78 1.41 -23.76
C THR A 103 10.46 1.26 -24.51
N MET A 104 9.37 0.90 -23.82
CA MET A 104 8.04 0.80 -24.41
C MET A 104 7.44 2.16 -24.74
N ALA A 105 6.71 2.22 -25.85
CA ALA A 105 6.01 3.44 -26.26
C ALA A 105 4.94 3.84 -25.21
N PRO A 106 4.74 5.16 -24.93
CA PRO A 106 3.78 5.62 -23.94
C PRO A 106 2.35 5.06 -24.10
N ALA A 107 1.92 4.79 -25.34
CA ALA A 107 0.61 4.20 -25.61
C ALA A 107 0.44 2.80 -24.99
N VAL A 108 1.51 2.00 -24.91
CA VAL A 108 1.50 0.68 -24.26
C VAL A 108 1.17 0.82 -22.78
N HIS A 109 1.78 1.81 -22.10
CA HIS A 109 1.52 2.09 -20.69
C HIS A 109 0.08 2.54 -20.45
N VAL A 110 -0.45 3.42 -21.30
CA VAL A 110 -1.83 3.89 -21.18
C VAL A 110 -2.81 2.73 -21.32
N ILE A 111 -2.63 1.86 -22.32
CA ILE A 111 -3.50 0.71 -22.56
C ILE A 111 -3.38 -0.30 -21.41
N SER A 112 -2.16 -0.64 -21.01
CA SER A 112 -1.88 -1.61 -19.95
C SER A 112 -2.46 -1.16 -18.60
N LEU A 113 -2.22 0.08 -18.20
CA LEU A 113 -2.72 0.63 -16.95
C LEU A 113 -4.24 0.83 -17.00
N SER A 114 -4.75 1.52 -18.02
CA SER A 114 -6.15 1.97 -18.05
C SER A 114 -7.11 0.81 -18.32
N VAL A 115 -6.94 0.15 -19.47
CA VAL A 115 -7.87 -0.89 -19.94
C VAL A 115 -7.48 -2.26 -19.40
N GLY A 116 -6.18 -2.53 -19.25
CA GLY A 116 -5.67 -3.84 -18.82
C GLY A 116 -5.84 -4.10 -17.32
N SER A 117 -5.40 -3.15 -16.49
CA SER A 117 -5.31 -3.29 -15.03
C SER A 117 -6.50 -2.64 -14.31
N LEU A 118 -6.72 -1.34 -14.49
CA LEU A 118 -7.62 -0.56 -13.62
C LEU A 118 -9.09 -0.98 -13.72
N ILE A 119 -9.59 -1.34 -14.91
CA ILE A 119 -10.96 -1.84 -15.08
C ILE A 119 -11.18 -3.07 -14.19
N ARG A 120 -10.28 -4.06 -14.26
CA ARG A 120 -10.37 -5.28 -13.44
C ARG A 120 -10.20 -5.03 -11.95
N VAL A 121 -9.33 -4.09 -11.58
CA VAL A 121 -9.16 -3.68 -10.18
C VAL A 121 -10.47 -3.10 -9.64
N TYR A 122 -11.16 -2.27 -10.40
CA TYR A 122 -12.42 -1.64 -9.97
C TYR A 122 -13.65 -2.56 -10.02
N GLU A 123 -13.58 -3.68 -10.77
CA GLU A 123 -14.59 -4.74 -10.70
C GLU A 123 -14.59 -5.49 -9.35
N SER A 124 -13.50 -5.42 -8.59
CA SER A 124 -13.39 -6.09 -7.30
C SER A 124 -14.35 -5.48 -6.27
N PRO A 125 -15.33 -6.24 -5.73
CA PRO A 125 -16.30 -5.71 -4.78
C PRO A 125 -15.66 -5.16 -3.49
N SER A 126 -14.55 -5.76 -3.03
CA SER A 126 -13.83 -5.27 -1.86
C SER A 126 -13.15 -3.92 -2.11
N ILE A 127 -12.63 -3.71 -3.31
CA ILE A 127 -12.01 -2.43 -3.69
C ILE A 127 -13.10 -1.38 -3.90
N ALA A 128 -14.17 -1.73 -4.60
CA ALA A 128 -15.33 -0.87 -4.80
C ALA A 128 -15.94 -0.39 -3.47
N ALA A 129 -16.04 -1.26 -2.45
CA ALA A 129 -16.56 -0.91 -1.13
C ALA A 129 -15.72 0.16 -0.41
N VAL A 130 -14.38 0.10 -0.53
CA VAL A 130 -13.50 1.13 0.02
C VAL A 130 -13.63 2.42 -0.78
N LEU A 131 -13.59 2.32 -2.12
CA LEU A 131 -13.55 3.50 -2.97
C LEU A 131 -14.87 4.28 -2.96
N SER A 132 -16.02 3.61 -2.91
CA SER A 132 -17.33 4.24 -2.78
C SER A 132 -17.47 5.00 -1.45
N GLY A 133 -16.93 4.44 -0.36
CA GLY A 133 -16.91 5.09 0.96
C GLY A 133 -16.05 6.37 1.01
N THR A 134 -15.07 6.52 0.12
CA THR A 134 -14.20 7.72 0.09
C THR A 134 -14.72 8.89 -0.74
N GLY A 135 -15.71 8.67 -1.63
CA GLY A 135 -16.25 9.68 -2.57
C GLY A 135 -15.28 10.16 -3.68
N ARG A 136 -13.95 10.01 -3.50
CA ARG A 136 -12.94 10.58 -4.42
C ARG A 136 -12.93 9.96 -5.83
N LEU A 137 -13.49 8.77 -6.01
CA LEU A 137 -13.64 8.17 -7.34
C LEU A 137 -14.66 8.90 -8.23
N VAL A 138 -15.65 9.57 -7.63
CA VAL A 138 -16.70 10.27 -8.39
C VAL A 138 -16.20 11.65 -8.80
N ASP A 139 -15.56 12.38 -7.88
CA ASP A 139 -15.26 13.80 -8.10
C ASP A 139 -13.86 14.06 -8.70
N ARG A 140 -12.90 13.13 -8.54
CA ARG A 140 -11.48 13.38 -8.85
C ARG A 140 -10.75 12.17 -9.46
N ALA A 141 -11.44 11.39 -10.29
CA ALA A 141 -10.88 10.21 -10.94
C ALA A 141 -9.60 10.51 -11.75
N ASP A 142 -9.60 11.61 -12.50
CA ASP A 142 -8.48 12.05 -13.34
C ASP A 142 -7.22 12.36 -12.53
N ALA A 143 -7.37 13.01 -11.37
CA ALA A 143 -6.27 13.30 -10.46
C ALA A 143 -5.64 12.01 -9.92
N ARG A 144 -6.47 11.03 -9.52
CA ARG A 144 -5.98 9.73 -9.01
C ARG A 144 -5.23 8.93 -10.07
N LEU A 145 -5.68 8.97 -11.33
CA LEU A 145 -4.97 8.34 -12.44
C LEU A 145 -3.59 8.97 -12.65
N ARG A 146 -3.51 10.30 -12.58
CA ARG A 146 -2.23 11.01 -12.68
C ARG A 146 -1.31 10.73 -11.49
N GLU A 147 -1.86 10.65 -10.27
CA GLU A 147 -1.10 10.26 -9.07
C GLU A 147 -0.52 8.85 -9.21
N THR A 148 -1.31 7.89 -9.71
CA THR A 148 -0.87 6.51 -9.95
C THR A 148 0.22 6.45 -11.02
N ALA A 149 0.03 7.13 -12.16
CA ALA A 149 1.00 7.17 -13.23
C ALA A 149 2.33 7.84 -12.79
N LYS A 150 2.24 8.91 -12.00
CA LYS A 150 3.41 9.58 -11.42
C LYS A 150 4.17 8.64 -10.49
N TRP A 151 3.50 8.00 -9.53
CA TRP A 151 4.13 7.04 -8.61
C TRP A 151 4.80 5.91 -9.38
N LEU A 152 4.12 5.33 -10.37
CA LEU A 152 4.68 4.25 -11.19
C LEU A 152 5.95 4.70 -11.92
N GLY A 153 5.94 5.89 -12.52
CA GLY A 153 7.15 6.45 -13.15
C GLY A 153 8.28 6.66 -12.14
N GLU A 154 8.01 7.28 -10.99
CA GLU A 154 9.04 7.51 -9.98
C GLU A 154 9.63 6.20 -9.43
N ALA A 155 8.81 5.16 -9.24
CA ALA A 155 9.24 3.87 -8.69
C ALA A 155 10.07 3.03 -9.65
N MET A 156 9.84 3.15 -10.96
CA MET A 156 10.52 2.30 -11.97
C MET A 156 11.92 2.80 -12.33
N LEU A 157 12.34 3.98 -11.87
CA LEU A 157 13.61 4.58 -12.30
C LEU A 157 14.79 3.84 -11.66
N PRO A 158 15.91 3.61 -12.38
CA PRO A 158 17.08 2.97 -11.79
C PRO A 158 17.55 3.71 -10.52
N GLY A 159 17.75 2.97 -9.43
CA GLY A 159 18.16 3.51 -8.13
C GLY A 159 17.08 4.30 -7.38
N ALA A 160 15.86 4.44 -7.92
CA ALA A 160 14.84 5.28 -7.32
C ALA A 160 14.21 4.72 -6.04
N LEU A 161 14.46 3.45 -5.72
CA LEU A 161 14.00 2.79 -4.50
C LEU A 161 15.01 2.82 -3.35
N ARG A 162 16.15 3.51 -3.52
CA ARG A 162 17.10 3.77 -2.42
C ARG A 162 16.52 4.76 -1.42
N ILE A 163 17.00 4.70 -0.16
CA ILE A 163 16.56 5.59 0.92
C ILE A 163 16.66 7.05 0.46
N GLY A 164 15.59 7.82 0.67
CA GLY A 164 15.50 9.22 0.28
C GLY A 164 15.27 9.49 -1.22
N ALA A 165 15.36 8.48 -2.09
CA ALA A 165 15.14 8.64 -3.52
C ALA A 165 13.64 8.81 -3.86
N PRO A 166 13.31 9.43 -5.01
CA PRO A 166 11.92 9.78 -5.33
C PRO A 166 10.95 8.59 -5.34
N GLY A 167 11.35 7.45 -5.91
CA GLY A 167 10.52 6.24 -5.97
C GLY A 167 10.27 5.62 -4.59
N TYR A 168 11.28 5.64 -3.71
CA TYR A 168 11.17 5.24 -2.31
C TYR A 168 10.15 6.12 -1.58
N LEU A 169 10.33 7.44 -1.65
CA LEU A 169 9.42 8.40 -1.01
C LEU A 169 7.98 8.26 -1.52
N ALA A 170 7.80 8.13 -2.83
CA ALA A 170 6.49 7.96 -3.44
C ALA A 170 5.82 6.64 -3.03
N THR A 171 6.57 5.55 -3.00
CA THR A 171 6.07 4.21 -2.59
C THR A 171 5.66 4.18 -1.13
N VAL A 172 6.46 4.76 -0.24
CA VAL A 172 6.08 4.91 1.17
C VAL A 172 4.88 5.86 1.30
N GLY A 173 4.80 6.91 0.48
CA GLY A 173 3.62 7.76 0.40
C GLY A 173 2.33 7.00 0.11
N VAL A 174 2.36 6.03 -0.82
CA VAL A 174 1.22 5.14 -1.10
C VAL A 174 0.91 4.23 0.11
N ARG A 175 1.93 3.64 0.76
CA ARG A 175 1.76 2.84 1.98
C ARG A 175 1.06 3.63 3.08
N MET A 176 1.50 4.86 3.33
CA MET A 176 0.89 5.77 4.32
C MET A 176 -0.50 6.24 3.91
N LEU A 177 -0.75 6.45 2.61
CA LEU A 177 -2.08 6.75 2.10
C LEU A 177 -3.05 5.60 2.42
N HIS A 178 -2.67 4.35 2.13
CA HIS A 178 -3.50 3.18 2.45
C HIS A 178 -3.77 3.06 3.94
N ALA A 179 -2.76 3.30 4.78
CA ALA A 179 -2.93 3.30 6.23
C ALA A 179 -3.92 4.37 6.72
N LYS A 180 -3.86 5.58 6.16
CA LYS A 180 -4.84 6.64 6.45
C LYS A 180 -6.24 6.28 5.95
N VAL A 181 -6.36 5.65 4.78
CA VAL A 181 -7.66 5.19 4.26
C VAL A 181 -8.28 4.16 5.18
N ARG A 182 -7.53 3.18 5.69
CA ARG A 182 -8.04 2.22 6.69
C ARG A 182 -8.51 2.91 7.96
N HIS A 183 -7.74 3.86 8.49
CA HIS A 183 -8.14 4.63 9.67
C HIS A 183 -9.49 5.35 9.46
N TYR A 184 -9.64 6.08 8.36
CA TYR A 184 -10.88 6.81 8.09
C TYR A 184 -12.04 5.91 7.69
N ALA A 185 -11.79 4.78 7.02
CA ALA A 185 -12.81 3.78 6.72
C ALA A 185 -13.38 3.19 8.02
N ALA A 186 -12.52 2.80 8.97
CA ALA A 186 -12.95 2.33 10.28
C ALA A 186 -13.76 3.40 11.04
N LYS A 187 -13.27 4.65 11.06
CA LYS A 187 -14.00 5.78 11.68
C LYS A 187 -15.34 6.09 11.00
N GLY A 188 -15.42 5.84 9.70
CA GLY A 188 -16.62 6.01 8.87
C GLY A 188 -17.61 4.85 8.95
N GLY A 189 -17.35 3.82 9.77
CA GLY A 189 -18.26 2.69 9.95
C GLY A 189 -18.18 1.64 8.85
N TYR A 190 -17.02 1.48 8.20
CA TYR A 190 -16.80 0.40 7.24
C TYR A 190 -17.09 -0.97 7.86
N ASP A 191 -17.95 -1.76 7.20
CA ASP A 191 -18.24 -3.13 7.59
C ASP A 191 -17.19 -4.10 7.00
N ALA A 192 -16.37 -4.67 7.89
CA ALA A 192 -15.35 -5.65 7.52
C ALA A 192 -15.90 -7.08 7.36
N ALA A 193 -17.12 -7.38 7.81
CA ALA A 193 -17.70 -8.71 7.72
C ALA A 193 -17.75 -9.29 6.29
N PRO A 194 -18.12 -8.54 5.23
CA PRO A 194 -18.15 -9.09 3.88
C PRO A 194 -16.76 -9.33 3.27
N TYR A 195 -15.81 -8.41 3.48
CA TYR A 195 -14.58 -8.39 2.67
C TYR A 195 -13.26 -8.48 3.45
N GLY A 196 -13.31 -8.42 4.77
CA GLY A 196 -12.15 -8.34 5.65
C GLY A 196 -11.74 -6.89 5.95
N VAL A 197 -10.55 -6.72 6.51
CA VAL A 197 -9.94 -5.40 6.72
C VAL A 197 -9.83 -4.66 5.37
N PRO A 198 -10.16 -3.36 5.26
CA PRO A 198 -10.06 -2.67 3.98
C PRO A 198 -8.59 -2.55 3.55
N ILE A 199 -8.21 -2.82 2.29
CA ILE A 199 -6.77 -2.74 1.87
C ILE A 199 -5.88 -3.67 2.73
N ASN A 200 -6.17 -4.97 2.62
CA ASN A 200 -5.55 -6.08 3.32
C ASN A 200 -4.68 -6.97 2.42
#